data_AF-K2RVM2-F1
#
_entry.id   AF-K2RVM2-F1
#
_cell.length_a   1.000
_cell.length_b   1.000
_cell.length_c   1.000
_cell.angle_alpha   90.00
_cell.angle_beta   90.00
_cell.angle_gamma   90.00
#
_symmetry.space_group_name_H-M   'P 1'
#
loop_
_entity.id
_entity.type
_entity.pdbx_description
1 polymer ?
#
loop_
_entity_poly.entity_id
_entity_poly.type
_entity_poly.pdbx_seq_one_letter_code
_entity_poly.pdbx_strand_id
1 'polypeptide(L)'
;MYYAYEGIVSNELSGSHYRCSEQDTFPFGAAYNDTQYQTCAVQGFKAGSTRLNGDDYLQSFYGFSKSHLWRNFGIIIGFFLVFAVIVAIGMERFKVPAGKLATVYFARSAFTTPKRKGSASDVESQQSASVSVDEKMDSGKPETAIDVQPTSPPAEIVRSEKSFSWKDLSLDVKTKDGNKRLLNDVCGK
;
A
#
# COMPACT_ATOMS: atom_id res chain seq x y z
N MET A 1 11.72 -12.71 13.66
CA MET A 1 10.91 -13.89 13.28
C MET A 1 10.50 -14.74 14.46
N TYR A 2 11.41 -15.14 15.37
CA TYR A 2 11.09 -15.95 16.56
C TYR A 2 9.90 -15.42 17.40
N TYR A 3 9.92 -14.13 17.79
CA TYR A 3 8.84 -13.53 18.58
C TYR A 3 7.47 -13.54 17.89
N ALA A 4 7.44 -13.39 16.56
CA ALA A 4 6.21 -13.43 15.79
C ALA A 4 5.66 -14.86 15.72
N TYR A 5 6.54 -15.85 15.50
CA TYR A 5 6.17 -17.26 15.51
C TYR A 5 5.63 -17.70 16.87
N GLU A 6 6.37 -17.40 17.96
CA GLU A 6 5.92 -17.69 19.34
C GLU A 6 4.57 -17.01 19.63
N GLY A 7 4.38 -15.75 19.21
CA GLY A 7 3.14 -15.01 19.42
C GLY A 7 1.94 -15.61 18.67
N ILE A 8 2.09 -15.93 17.38
CA ILE A 8 0.99 -16.48 16.56
C ILE A 8 0.64 -17.89 17.04
N VAL A 9 1.64 -18.76 17.19
CA VAL A 9 1.41 -20.16 17.56
C VAL A 9 0.85 -20.27 18.98
N SER A 10 1.30 -19.42 19.91
CA SER A 10 0.70 -19.38 21.25
C SER A 10 -0.71 -18.80 21.28
N ASN A 11 -1.06 -17.87 20.39
CA ASN A 11 -2.43 -17.35 20.30
C ASN A 11 -3.42 -18.39 19.78
N GLU A 12 -3.06 -19.11 18.72
CA GLU A 12 -3.96 -20.07 18.06
C GLU A 12 -4.15 -21.37 18.87
N LEU A 13 -3.06 -21.87 19.48
CA LEU A 13 -3.12 -23.14 20.22
C LEU A 13 -3.55 -22.95 21.68
N SER A 14 -3.50 -21.73 22.25
CA SER A 14 -3.93 -21.53 23.63
C SER A 14 -5.43 -21.72 23.78
N GLY A 15 -5.84 -22.61 24.69
CA GLY A 15 -7.25 -22.98 24.90
C GLY A 15 -7.84 -23.90 23.82
N SER A 16 -7.06 -24.31 22.83
CA SER A 16 -7.46 -25.31 21.84
C SER A 16 -7.35 -26.73 22.42
N HIS A 17 -8.29 -27.60 22.06
CA HIS A 17 -8.30 -28.99 22.51
C HIS A 17 -8.28 -29.96 21.34
N TYR A 18 -7.31 -30.87 21.33
CA TYR A 18 -7.19 -31.90 20.30
C TYR A 18 -7.55 -33.25 20.89
N ARG A 19 -8.33 -34.04 20.15
CA ARG A 19 -8.68 -35.41 20.53
C ARG A 19 -7.84 -36.38 19.75
N CYS A 20 -7.36 -37.39 20.45
CA CYS A 20 -6.66 -38.48 19.80
C CYS A 20 -7.64 -39.51 19.26
N SER A 21 -7.29 -40.09 18.11
CA SER A 21 -7.99 -41.25 17.57
C SER A 21 -7.66 -42.49 18.38
N GLU A 22 -8.62 -43.41 18.51
CA GLU A 22 -8.41 -44.69 19.19
C GLU A 22 -7.32 -45.53 18.52
N GLN A 23 -7.07 -45.31 17.22
CA GLN A 23 -6.02 -46.02 16.46
C GLN A 23 -4.61 -45.44 16.68
N ASP A 24 -4.52 -44.19 17.15
CA ASP A 24 -3.24 -43.51 17.45
C ASP A 24 -2.91 -43.53 18.94
N THR A 25 -3.67 -44.31 19.72
CA THR A 25 -3.51 -44.47 21.15
C THR A 25 -2.60 -45.66 21.45
N PHE A 26 -1.65 -45.45 22.35
CA PHE A 26 -0.68 -46.46 22.77
C PHE A 26 -0.79 -46.71 24.28
N PRO A 27 -0.74 -47.97 24.75
CA PRO A 27 -0.67 -49.21 23.97
C PRO A 27 -2.01 -49.56 23.27
N PHE A 28 -1.91 -50.11 22.06
CA PHE A 28 -3.06 -50.52 21.23
C PHE A 28 -3.27 -52.04 21.28
N GLY A 29 -4.53 -52.49 21.29
CA GLY A 29 -4.91 -53.89 21.13
C GLY A 29 -6.02 -54.35 22.06
N ALA A 30 -6.70 -55.45 21.71
CA ALA A 30 -7.87 -55.97 22.43
C ALA A 30 -7.60 -56.38 23.90
N ALA A 31 -6.34 -56.56 24.28
CA ALA A 31 -5.93 -56.84 25.66
C ALA A 31 -5.77 -55.56 26.51
N TYR A 32 -5.69 -54.38 25.87
CA TYR A 32 -5.49 -53.09 26.52
C TYR A 32 -6.80 -52.29 26.51
N ASN A 33 -7.72 -52.64 27.41
CA ASN A 33 -9.01 -51.96 27.57
C ASN A 33 -8.99 -50.84 28.62
N ASP A 34 -7.88 -50.68 29.35
CA ASP A 34 -7.77 -49.68 30.39
C ASP A 34 -7.31 -48.34 29.80
N THR A 35 -8.24 -47.40 29.72
CA THR A 35 -8.01 -46.05 29.18
C THR A 35 -7.12 -45.21 30.08
N GLN A 36 -6.91 -45.59 31.36
CA GLN A 36 -6.06 -44.83 32.29
C GLN A 36 -4.56 -44.93 31.96
N TYR A 37 -4.14 -46.02 31.31
CA TYR A 37 -2.75 -46.26 30.92
C TYR A 37 -2.48 -45.97 29.45
N GLN A 38 -3.49 -45.45 28.75
CA GLN A 38 -3.42 -45.09 27.35
C GLN A 38 -3.02 -43.63 27.16
N THR A 39 -2.16 -43.38 26.17
CA THR A 39 -1.71 -42.04 25.77
C THR A 39 -1.46 -41.98 24.27
N CYS A 40 -1.36 -40.78 23.72
CA CYS A 40 -1.03 -40.62 22.30
C CYS A 40 0.42 -40.21 22.12
N ALA A 41 1.01 -40.59 20.99
CA ALA A 41 2.41 -40.35 20.65
C ALA A 41 2.66 -38.90 20.20
N VAL A 42 2.18 -37.93 20.98
CA VAL A 42 2.34 -36.50 20.76
C VAL A 42 2.78 -35.84 22.06
N GLN A 43 3.80 -34.99 22.01
CA GLN A 43 4.28 -34.26 23.18
C GLN A 43 3.15 -33.45 23.85
N GLY A 44 3.07 -33.53 25.18
CA GLY A 44 2.06 -32.82 25.96
C GLY A 44 0.81 -33.63 26.31
N PHE A 45 0.63 -34.83 25.75
CA PHE A 45 -0.39 -35.76 26.24
C PHE A 45 -0.03 -36.31 27.63
N LYS A 46 -1.04 -36.41 28.49
CA LYS A 46 -0.95 -37.04 29.82
C LYS A 46 -1.61 -38.41 29.73
N ALA A 47 -1.00 -39.43 30.36
CA ALA A 47 -1.57 -40.76 30.45
C ALA A 47 -2.97 -40.71 31.09
N GLY A 48 -3.93 -41.42 30.50
CA GLY A 48 -5.32 -41.40 30.94
C GLY A 48 -6.17 -40.26 30.38
N SER A 49 -5.58 -39.35 29.61
CA SER A 49 -6.32 -38.29 28.91
C SER A 49 -6.40 -38.56 27.42
N THR A 50 -7.64 -38.60 26.89
CA THR A 50 -7.91 -38.64 25.44
C THR A 50 -7.92 -37.25 24.79
N ARG A 51 -7.68 -36.19 25.58
CA ARG A 51 -7.62 -34.80 25.12
C ARG A 51 -6.24 -34.20 25.40
N LEU A 52 -5.70 -33.52 24.41
CA LEU A 52 -4.53 -32.66 24.50
C LEU A 52 -4.97 -31.22 24.65
N ASN A 53 -4.47 -30.55 25.68
CA ASN A 53 -4.56 -29.09 25.76
C ASN A 53 -3.44 -28.47 24.92
N GLY A 54 -3.76 -27.50 24.08
CA GLY A 54 -2.78 -26.82 23.26
C GLY A 54 -1.72 -26.09 24.10
N ASP A 55 -2.07 -25.59 25.29
CA ASP A 55 -1.06 -25.00 26.21
C ASP A 55 -0.03 -26.05 26.68
N ASP A 56 -0.45 -27.28 26.98
CA ASP A 56 0.46 -28.37 27.39
C ASP A 56 1.36 -28.78 26.21
N TYR A 57 0.84 -28.78 24.97
CA TYR A 57 1.61 -29.02 23.76
C TYR A 57 2.66 -27.92 23.52
N LEU A 58 2.25 -26.65 23.61
CA LEU A 58 3.14 -25.50 23.44
C LEU A 58 4.28 -25.50 24.46
N GLN A 59 3.97 -25.85 25.72
CA GLN A 59 4.97 -25.89 26.78
C GLN A 59 5.92 -27.10 26.64
N SER A 60 5.41 -28.27 26.30
CA SER A 60 6.22 -29.49 26.21
C SER A 60 7.07 -29.58 24.93
N PHE A 61 6.57 -29.09 23.79
CA PHE A 61 7.29 -29.15 22.52
C PHE A 61 8.13 -27.90 22.25
N TYR A 62 7.56 -26.70 22.47
CA TYR A 62 8.23 -25.43 22.17
C TYR A 62 8.76 -24.68 23.39
N GLY A 63 8.29 -25.02 24.61
CA GLY A 63 8.59 -24.23 25.81
C GLY A 63 7.90 -22.87 25.84
N PHE A 64 6.86 -22.66 25.03
CA PHE A 64 6.17 -21.39 24.91
C PHE A 64 5.13 -21.20 26.01
N SER A 65 4.97 -19.96 26.46
CA SER A 65 3.98 -19.59 27.48
C SER A 65 3.15 -18.41 27.02
N LYS A 66 1.86 -18.44 27.33
CA LYS A 66 0.92 -17.33 27.07
C LYS A 66 1.34 -16.01 27.74
N SER A 67 2.13 -16.08 28.81
CA SER A 67 2.70 -14.90 29.47
C SER A 67 3.58 -14.07 28.53
N HIS A 68 4.23 -14.69 27.54
CA HIS A 68 5.18 -14.02 26.65
C HIS A 68 4.52 -13.26 25.50
N LEU A 69 3.23 -13.48 25.25
CA LEU A 69 2.50 -13.00 24.09
C LEU A 69 2.53 -11.46 24.00
N TRP A 70 2.24 -10.78 25.12
CA TRP A 70 2.25 -9.32 25.19
C TRP A 70 3.64 -8.70 25.07
N ARG A 71 4.65 -9.32 25.69
CA ARG A 71 6.05 -8.88 25.55
C ARG A 71 6.51 -9.00 24.10
N ASN A 72 6.22 -10.13 23.46
CA ASN A 72 6.61 -10.41 22.09
C ASN A 72 5.90 -9.47 21.10
N PHE A 73 4.62 -9.20 21.31
CA PHE A 73 3.86 -8.22 20.54
C PHE A 73 4.46 -6.80 20.65
N GLY A 74 4.81 -6.37 21.86
CA GLY A 74 5.48 -5.08 22.08
C GLY A 74 6.84 -4.98 21.38
N ILE A 75 7.65 -6.05 21.38
CA ILE A 75 8.95 -6.08 20.68
C ILE A 75 8.75 -5.92 19.17
N ILE A 76 7.74 -6.57 18.58
CA ILE A 76 7.45 -6.48 17.15
C ILE A 76 7.03 -5.05 16.77
N ILE A 77 6.16 -4.43 17.57
CA ILE A 77 5.78 -3.02 17.38
C ILE A 77 7.00 -2.10 17.51
N GLY A 78 7.86 -2.34 18.50
CA GLY A 78 9.11 -1.60 18.67
C GLY A 78 9.99 -1.65 17.43
N PHE A 79 10.22 -2.85 16.87
CA PHE A 79 10.97 -2.98 15.62
C PHE A 79 10.28 -2.28 14.44
N PHE A 80 8.96 -2.38 14.32
CA PHE A 80 8.21 -1.68 13.28
C PHE A 80 8.42 -0.16 13.36
N LEU A 81 8.31 0.43 14.55
CA LEU A 81 8.51 1.87 14.74
C LEU A 81 9.96 2.29 14.46
N VAL A 82 10.94 1.51 14.92
CA VAL A 82 12.36 1.79 14.66
C VAL A 82 12.64 1.78 13.16
N PHE A 83 12.19 0.76 12.43
CA PHE A 83 12.38 0.71 10.98
C PHE A 83 11.57 1.79 10.26
N ALA A 84 10.35 2.10 10.72
CA ALA A 84 9.55 3.19 10.16
C ALA A 84 10.27 4.55 10.30
N VAL A 85 10.89 4.82 11.45
CA VAL A 85 11.68 6.05 11.66
C VAL A 85 12.92 6.06 10.76
N ILE A 86 13.65 4.95 10.66
CA ILE A 86 14.82 4.83 9.77
C ILE A 86 14.42 5.09 8.32
N VAL A 87 13.30 4.50 7.86
CA VAL A 87 12.77 4.70 6.51
C VAL A 87 12.31 6.14 6.31
N ALA A 88 11.62 6.75 7.29
CA ALA A 88 11.20 8.15 7.21
C ALA A 88 12.39 9.09 7.05
N ILE A 89 13.44 8.90 7.85
CA ILE A 89 14.71 9.65 7.73
C ILE A 89 15.34 9.37 6.35
N GLY A 90 15.36 8.12 5.91
CA GLY A 90 15.84 7.75 4.58
C GLY A 90 15.11 8.52 3.48
N MET A 91 13.79 8.51 3.49
CA MET A 91 12.96 9.20 2.48
C MET A 91 13.17 10.72 2.50
N GLU A 92 13.39 11.32 3.68
CA GLU A 92 13.69 12.74 3.80
C GLU A 92 15.09 13.10 3.29
N ARG A 93 16.09 12.25 3.58
CA ARG A 93 17.49 12.48 3.21
C ARG A 93 17.79 12.10 1.76
N PHE A 94 17.11 11.10 1.22
CA PHE A 94 17.21 10.69 -0.17
C PHE A 94 16.21 11.50 -1.00
N LYS A 95 16.57 12.75 -1.32
CA LYS A 95 15.93 13.48 -2.42
C LYS A 95 16.16 12.68 -3.71
N VAL A 96 15.11 12.02 -4.20
CA VAL A 96 15.11 11.48 -5.57
C VAL A 96 15.44 12.67 -6.47
N PRO A 97 16.51 12.63 -7.29
CA PRO A 97 16.82 13.74 -8.16
C PRO A 97 15.60 13.99 -9.06
N ALA A 98 14.99 15.15 -8.91
CA ALA A 98 13.77 15.58 -9.61
C ALA A 98 13.92 15.65 -11.14
N GLY A 99 15.01 15.15 -11.72
CA GLY A 99 15.36 15.22 -13.13
C GLY A 99 15.03 13.99 -13.97
N LYS A 100 14.34 12.96 -13.46
CA LYS A 100 13.96 11.76 -14.24
C LYS A 100 12.49 11.34 -14.17
N LEU A 101 11.65 12.03 -13.40
CA LEU A 101 10.21 11.93 -13.54
C LEU A 101 9.80 13.01 -14.54
N ALA A 102 9.40 12.57 -15.73
CA ALA A 102 9.13 13.41 -16.90
C ALA A 102 8.45 14.73 -16.52
N THR A 103 9.16 15.85 -16.72
CA THR A 103 8.56 17.17 -16.63
C THR A 103 7.52 17.27 -17.74
N VAL A 104 6.26 17.00 -17.43
CA VAL A 104 5.15 17.22 -18.36
C VAL A 104 4.89 18.73 -18.37
N TYR A 105 5.49 19.41 -19.35
CA TYR A 105 5.15 20.80 -19.65
C TYR A 105 3.77 20.84 -20.29
N PHE A 106 2.75 21.20 -19.53
CA PHE A 106 1.47 21.60 -20.11
C PHE A 106 1.63 23.00 -20.67
N ALA A 107 1.64 23.12 -22.00
CA ALA A 107 1.52 24.41 -22.66
C ALA A 107 0.16 25.01 -22.28
N ARG A 108 0.14 26.06 -21.46
CA ARG A 108 -1.05 26.91 -21.35
C ARG A 108 -1.21 27.58 -22.70
N SER A 109 -2.19 27.14 -23.48
CA SER A 109 -2.62 27.93 -24.64
C SER A 109 -2.99 29.31 -24.09
N ALA A 110 -2.30 30.33 -24.58
CA ALA A 110 -2.75 31.69 -24.41
C ALA A 110 -4.11 31.77 -25.11
N PHE A 111 -5.18 31.61 -24.35
CA PHE A 111 -6.52 31.96 -24.81
C PHE A 111 -6.53 33.49 -24.93
N THR A 112 -5.98 33.98 -26.03
CA THR A 112 -6.18 35.36 -26.44
C THR A 112 -7.64 35.46 -26.87
N THR A 113 -8.50 35.83 -25.93
CA THR A 113 -9.83 36.33 -26.24
C THR A 113 -9.67 37.47 -27.25
N PRO A 114 -10.33 37.42 -28.42
CA PRO A 114 -10.29 38.54 -29.34
C PRO A 114 -11.04 39.70 -28.70
N LYS A 115 -10.33 40.76 -28.31
CA LYS A 115 -10.94 42.04 -27.91
C LYS A 115 -11.70 42.61 -29.10
N ARG A 116 -13.01 42.42 -29.13
CA ARG A 116 -13.92 43.20 -29.98
C ARG A 116 -14.08 44.58 -29.34
N LYS A 117 -13.58 45.61 -30.02
CA LYS A 117 -13.82 47.03 -29.67
C LYS A 117 -15.33 47.32 -29.71
N GLY A 118 -15.86 47.96 -28.67
CA GLY A 118 -17.12 48.72 -28.77
C GLY A 118 -17.97 48.79 -27.49
N SER A 119 -17.92 49.97 -26.85
CA SER A 119 -19.00 50.64 -26.11
C SER A 119 -19.42 50.20 -24.70
N ALA A 120 -19.01 51.05 -23.73
CA ALA A 120 -19.76 51.60 -22.59
C ALA A 120 -20.36 50.66 -21.52
N SER A 121 -19.73 50.68 -20.33
CA SER A 121 -20.32 50.94 -19.00
C SER A 121 -19.53 50.23 -17.90
N ASP A 122 -18.65 50.97 -17.23
CA ASP A 122 -18.04 50.62 -15.94
C ASP A 122 -19.10 50.58 -14.83
N VAL A 123 -19.15 49.51 -14.03
CA VAL A 123 -19.55 49.51 -12.59
C VAL A 123 -18.90 48.27 -11.93
N GLU A 124 -18.36 48.43 -10.71
CA GLU A 124 -17.67 47.46 -9.83
C GLU A 124 -16.14 47.28 -9.98
N SER A 125 -15.42 48.32 -9.56
CA SER A 125 -14.11 48.19 -8.89
C SER A 125 -14.34 47.99 -7.37
N GLN A 126 -13.36 47.36 -6.71
CA GLN A 126 -13.22 47.16 -5.25
C GLN A 126 -13.93 45.90 -4.73
N GLN A 127 -13.45 45.13 -3.75
CA GLN A 127 -12.18 44.99 -3.05
C GLN A 127 -12.39 43.76 -2.14
N SER A 128 -11.34 42.96 -1.97
CA SER A 128 -11.05 42.07 -0.83
C SER A 128 -12.21 41.39 -0.07
N ALA A 129 -12.26 40.05 -0.07
CA ALA A 129 -12.50 39.31 1.18
C ALA A 129 -12.04 37.84 1.06
N SER A 130 -11.15 37.50 1.99
CA SER A 130 -10.79 36.17 2.50
C SER A 130 -11.92 35.12 2.49
N VAL A 131 -11.62 33.92 1.98
CA VAL A 131 -12.45 32.73 2.18
C VAL A 131 -11.87 31.93 3.35
N SER A 132 -12.52 32.05 4.50
CA SER A 132 -12.38 31.16 5.65
C SER A 132 -13.20 29.88 5.45
N VAL A 133 -12.58 28.76 5.81
CA VAL A 133 -13.13 27.40 5.87
C VAL A 133 -13.97 27.26 7.14
N ASP A 134 -15.16 26.67 7.05
CA ASP A 134 -15.74 25.92 8.17
C ASP A 134 -16.72 24.84 7.69
N GLU A 135 -16.73 23.74 8.42
CA GLU A 135 -17.42 22.48 8.17
C GLU A 135 -18.89 22.53 8.59
N LYS A 136 -19.77 21.79 7.89
CA LYS A 136 -20.70 20.89 8.60
C LYS A 136 -21.36 19.83 7.70
N MET A 137 -21.18 18.61 8.17
CA MET A 137 -21.87 17.35 7.94
C MET A 137 -23.40 17.47 8.14
N ASP A 138 -24.23 16.79 7.34
CA ASP A 138 -25.06 15.66 7.82
C ASP A 138 -25.90 15.00 6.70
N SER A 139 -26.15 13.73 6.97
CA SER A 139 -26.62 12.53 6.29
C SER A 139 -28.02 12.53 5.67
N GLY A 140 -28.22 11.60 4.71
CA GLY A 140 -29.54 11.11 4.31
C GLY A 140 -29.52 10.20 3.06
N LYS A 141 -29.20 8.91 3.24
CA LYS A 141 -29.47 7.80 2.29
C LYS A 141 -30.98 7.39 2.38
N PRO A 142 -31.61 6.48 1.56
CA PRO A 142 -31.02 5.36 0.80
C PRO A 142 -31.68 4.97 -0.58
N GLU A 143 -31.10 3.93 -1.22
CA GLU A 143 -31.71 2.88 -2.12
C GLU A 143 -32.26 3.29 -3.52
N THR A 144 -32.15 2.56 -4.66
CA THR A 144 -31.74 1.19 -5.06
C THR A 144 -31.70 1.06 -6.60
N ALA A 145 -30.97 0.05 -7.12
CA ALA A 145 -31.19 -0.76 -8.35
C ALA A 145 -30.74 -0.28 -9.77
N ILE A 146 -29.61 -0.88 -10.21
CA ILE A 146 -29.20 -1.52 -11.49
C ILE A 146 -30.07 -1.34 -12.77
N ASP A 147 -29.46 -0.91 -13.89
CA ASP A 147 -29.64 -1.48 -15.25
C ASP A 147 -28.46 -1.18 -16.20
N VAL A 148 -28.28 -2.02 -17.23
CA VAL A 148 -27.09 -2.23 -18.08
C VAL A 148 -27.38 -1.84 -19.55
N GLN A 149 -26.36 -1.33 -20.26
CA GLN A 149 -26.10 -1.44 -21.73
C GLN A 149 -26.54 -0.30 -22.71
N PRO A 150 -26.00 -0.24 -23.96
CA PRO A 150 -24.99 0.73 -24.38
C PRO A 150 -25.41 1.60 -25.60
N THR A 151 -24.81 2.77 -25.82
CA THR A 151 -24.84 3.43 -27.14
C THR A 151 -23.57 4.27 -27.33
N SER A 152 -22.71 3.82 -28.24
CA SER A 152 -21.52 4.53 -28.75
C SER A 152 -21.92 5.71 -29.65
N PRO A 153 -21.03 6.70 -29.93
CA PRO A 153 -19.93 6.48 -30.89
C PRO A 153 -18.53 6.81 -30.34
N PRO A 154 -17.47 6.33 -31.01
CA PRO A 154 -16.09 6.41 -30.54
C PRO A 154 -15.53 7.82 -30.69
N ALA A 155 -14.72 8.23 -29.71
CA ALA A 155 -13.96 9.47 -29.77
C ALA A 155 -13.09 9.47 -31.03
N GLU A 156 -13.45 10.35 -31.96
CA GLU A 156 -12.70 10.62 -33.18
C GLU A 156 -11.29 11.08 -32.77
N ILE A 157 -10.29 10.28 -33.13
CA ILE A 157 -8.89 10.67 -32.97
C ILE A 157 -8.67 11.84 -33.94
N VAL A 158 -8.72 13.06 -33.42
CA VAL A 158 -8.34 14.27 -34.15
C VAL A 158 -6.87 14.12 -34.53
N ARG A 159 -6.62 13.66 -35.76
CA ARG A 159 -5.28 13.69 -36.35
C ARG A 159 -4.87 15.15 -36.47
N SER A 160 -3.86 15.55 -35.70
CA SER A 160 -3.25 16.86 -35.86
C SER A 160 -2.36 16.82 -37.11
N GLU A 161 -2.86 17.33 -38.24
CA GLU A 161 -2.08 17.55 -39.47
C GLU A 161 -1.13 18.76 -39.33
N LYS A 162 -0.48 18.92 -38.19
CA LYS A 162 0.52 19.96 -38.01
C LYS A 162 1.89 19.36 -38.23
N SER A 163 2.42 19.58 -39.44
CA SER A 163 3.83 19.35 -39.75
C SER A 163 4.68 20.25 -38.83
N PHE A 164 5.61 19.62 -38.12
CA PHE A 164 6.51 20.33 -37.23
C PHE A 164 7.68 20.88 -38.06
N SER A 165 7.56 22.15 -38.43
CA SER A 165 8.64 22.87 -39.11
C SER A 165 9.45 23.69 -38.11
N TRP A 166 10.78 23.63 -38.23
CA TRP A 166 11.71 24.46 -37.48
C TRP A 166 12.38 25.45 -38.44
N LYS A 167 12.55 26.68 -37.98
CA LYS A 167 13.20 27.75 -38.75
C LYS A 167 14.27 28.38 -37.86
N ASP A 168 15.44 28.59 -38.43
CA ASP A 168 16.56 29.27 -37.79
C ASP A 168 17.00 28.62 -36.47
N LEU A 169 17.07 27.28 -36.44
CA LEU A 169 17.52 26.53 -35.25
C LEU A 169 19.05 26.53 -35.16
N SER A 170 19.56 27.17 -34.10
CA SER A 170 20.98 27.17 -33.74
C SER A 170 21.19 26.55 -32.36
N LEU A 171 22.07 25.54 -32.27
CA LEU A 171 22.38 24.82 -31.02
C LEU A 171 23.86 24.92 -30.69
N ASP A 172 24.16 25.59 -29.57
CA ASP A 172 25.50 25.71 -29.02
C ASP A 172 25.65 24.84 -27.78
N VAL A 173 26.65 23.95 -27.78
CA VAL A 173 26.97 23.08 -26.63
C VAL A 173 28.34 23.47 -26.08
N LYS A 174 28.38 23.79 -24.78
CA LYS A 174 29.64 24.08 -24.08
C LYS A 174 30.33 22.78 -23.71
N THR A 175 31.49 22.51 -24.31
CA THR A 175 32.34 21.36 -23.98
C THR A 175 33.60 21.84 -23.26
N LYS A 176 34.31 20.95 -22.56
CA LYS A 176 35.59 21.26 -21.89
C LYS A 176 36.64 21.86 -22.83
N ASP A 177 36.56 21.54 -24.12
CA ASP A 177 37.47 22.04 -25.17
C ASP A 177 36.96 23.31 -25.87
N GLY A 178 35.90 23.95 -25.36
CA GLY A 178 35.30 25.18 -25.91
C GLY A 178 33.84 25.03 -26.34
N ASN A 179 33.20 26.17 -26.67
CA ASN A 179 31.83 26.19 -27.19
C ASN A 179 31.83 25.66 -28.62
N LYS A 180 31.08 24.57 -28.87
CA LYS A 180 30.90 24.01 -30.20
C LYS A 180 29.47 24.25 -30.67
N ARG A 181 29.34 24.90 -31.83
CA ARG A 181 28.05 25.07 -32.51
C ARG A 181 27.75 23.81 -33.31
N LEU A 182 26.70 23.09 -32.92
CA LEU A 182 26.29 21.83 -33.54
C LEU A 182 25.26 22.01 -34.65
N LEU A 183 24.35 22.97 -34.47
CA LEU A 183 23.40 23.39 -35.50
C LEU A 183 23.52 24.89 -35.68
N ASN A 184 23.50 25.36 -36.92
CA ASN A 184 23.54 26.77 -37.25
C ASN A 184 22.49 27.06 -38.32
N ASP A 185 21.47 27.83 -37.95
CA ASP A 185 20.42 28.37 -38.81
C ASP A 185 19.76 27.31 -39.71
N VAL A 186 19.50 26.13 -39.13
CA VAL A 186 18.91 25.01 -39.87
C VAL A 186 17.40 25.20 -39.95
N CYS A 187 16.86 25.08 -41.17
CA CYS A 187 15.42 25.08 -41.44
C CYS A 187 14.97 23.69 -41.89
N GLY A 188 13.86 23.20 -41.37
CA GLY A 188 13.26 21.92 -41.71
C GLY A 188 11.74 21.98 -41.64
N LYS A 189 11.06 21.11 -42.39
CA LYS A 189 9.59 21.06 -42.51
C LYS A 189 9.05 19.75 -41.95
#